data_AF-A0A3M1MG71-F1
#
_entry.id   AF-A0A3M1MG71-F1
#
_cell.length_a   1.000
_cell.length_b   1.000
_cell.length_c   1.000
_cell.angle_alpha   90.00
_cell.angle_beta   90.00
_cell.angle_gamma   90.00
#
_symmetry.space_group_name_H-M   'P 1'
#
loop_
_entity.id
_entity.type
_entity.pdbx_description
1 polymer ?
#
loop_
_entity_poly.entity_id
_entity_poly.type
_entity_poly.pdbx_seq_one_letter_code
_entity_poly.pdbx_strand_id
1 'polypeptide(L)'
;MAAQAENFLLVGQRWDLDVTEALDFSPGWETRLRARVQAEGRLHPPAGSDYFIFPRAAFTEMPDFAIGRAGWDNWMIYRARTLGWPVVDGTPSILAVHQNHDYSHLPGGKPHYDLEESRLNTRLAGGERHMYTLFETSHMFRDGRLHPAPLTLPRLLRRLELMLLTEDGKVQGLRRHLLRRVRRLRRRMTDG
;
A
#
# COMPACT_ATOMS: atom_id res chain seq x y z
N MET A 1 13.90 -14.05 3.26
CA MET A 1 12.43 -14.10 3.13
C MET A 1 11.92 -15.52 2.92
N ALA A 2 12.09 -16.16 1.75
CA ALA A 2 11.55 -17.51 1.50
C ALA A 2 12.06 -18.60 2.47
N ALA A 3 13.29 -18.47 2.99
CA ALA A 3 13.82 -19.36 4.02
C ALA A 3 13.31 -19.08 5.44
N GLN A 4 12.49 -18.04 5.64
CA GLN A 4 12.04 -17.56 6.96
C GLN A 4 10.52 -17.68 7.15
N ALA A 5 9.74 -17.92 6.09
CA ALA A 5 8.30 -18.14 6.13
C ALA A 5 7.81 -18.89 4.87
N GLU A 6 6.94 -19.88 5.03
CA GLU A 6 6.38 -20.66 3.92
C GLU A 6 5.38 -19.86 3.08
N ASN A 7 4.51 -19.08 3.74
CA ASN A 7 3.58 -18.14 3.13
C ASN A 7 3.84 -16.75 3.70
N PHE A 8 3.95 -15.74 2.85
CA PHE A 8 4.15 -14.35 3.26
C PHE A 8 3.68 -13.41 2.15
N LEU A 9 3.46 -12.15 2.52
CA LEU A 9 3.32 -11.05 1.58
C LEU A 9 4.31 -9.96 1.94
N LEU A 10 5.25 -9.67 1.06
CA LEU A 10 6.14 -8.53 1.18
C LEU A 10 5.69 -7.43 0.20
N VAL A 11 5.44 -6.26 0.77
CA VAL A 11 4.97 -5.04 0.09
C VAL A 11 5.70 -3.84 0.68
N GLY A 12 5.58 -2.66 0.08
CA GLY A 12 6.15 -1.45 0.67
C GLY A 12 5.77 -0.19 -0.07
N GLN A 13 6.26 0.94 0.45
CA GLN A 13 6.15 2.23 -0.19
C GLN A 13 7.10 2.28 -1.39
N ARG A 14 6.81 3.22 -2.29
CA ARG A 14 7.65 3.55 -3.44
C ARG A 14 8.08 5.01 -3.35
N TRP A 15 9.07 5.36 -4.14
CA TRP A 15 9.48 6.74 -4.37
C TRP A 15 8.87 7.21 -5.67
N ASP A 16 8.02 8.22 -5.59
CA ASP A 16 7.50 8.94 -6.75
C ASP A 16 8.63 9.84 -7.28
N LEU A 17 8.95 9.73 -8.57
CA LEU A 17 10.02 10.48 -9.23
C LEU A 17 9.54 11.02 -10.58
N ASP A 18 9.77 12.31 -10.83
CA ASP A 18 9.57 12.89 -12.15
C ASP A 18 10.72 12.49 -13.07
N VAL A 19 10.40 11.71 -14.09
CA VAL A 19 11.34 11.31 -15.15
C VAL A 19 10.73 11.75 -16.48
N THR A 20 11.31 12.79 -17.07
CA THR A 20 10.82 13.40 -18.32
C THR A 20 11.76 13.16 -19.50
N GLU A 21 12.93 12.57 -19.21
CA GLU A 21 13.98 12.21 -20.14
C GLU A 21 14.22 10.69 -20.16
N ALA A 22 14.90 10.21 -21.22
CA ALA A 22 15.32 8.82 -21.29
C ALA A 22 16.38 8.51 -20.21
N LEU A 23 16.20 7.42 -19.48
CA LEU A 23 17.19 6.98 -18.49
C LEU A 23 18.44 6.40 -19.19
N ASP A 24 19.61 6.84 -18.74
CA ASP A 24 20.89 6.29 -19.16
C ASP A 24 21.28 5.07 -18.31
N PHE A 25 21.19 3.88 -18.92
CA PHE A 25 21.54 2.58 -18.34
C PHE A 25 23.03 2.19 -18.51
N SER A 26 23.90 3.13 -18.89
CA SER A 26 25.35 2.89 -18.88
C SER A 26 25.86 2.48 -17.49
N PRO A 27 27.02 1.80 -17.37
CA PRO A 27 27.55 1.36 -16.08
C PRO A 27 27.47 2.42 -14.98
N GLY A 28 26.99 2.01 -13.79
CA GLY A 28 26.77 2.90 -12.65
C GLY A 28 25.41 3.62 -12.65
N TRP A 29 24.50 3.28 -13.56
CA TRP A 29 23.14 3.85 -13.61
C TRP A 29 22.37 3.64 -12.29
N GLU A 30 22.58 2.52 -11.60
CA GLU A 30 21.91 2.25 -10.32
C GLU A 30 22.32 3.29 -9.28
N THR A 31 23.60 3.62 -9.20
CA THR A 31 24.13 4.64 -8.28
C THR A 31 23.59 6.01 -8.62
N ARG A 32 23.55 6.37 -9.91
CA ARG A 32 22.99 7.64 -10.38
C ARG A 32 21.49 7.74 -10.06
N LEU A 33 20.71 6.70 -10.34
CA LEU A 33 19.29 6.67 -10.04
C LEU A 33 19.03 6.77 -8.53
N ARG A 34 19.79 6.03 -7.71
CA ARG A 34 19.70 6.12 -6.24
C ARG A 34 19.99 7.54 -5.74
N ALA A 35 21.04 8.17 -6.23
CA ALA A 35 21.38 9.55 -5.88
C ALA A 35 20.26 10.52 -6.28
N ARG A 36 19.68 10.36 -7.48
CA ARG A 36 18.55 11.17 -7.94
C ARG A 36 17.31 10.99 -7.07
N VAL A 37 16.93 9.76 -6.75
CA VAL A 37 15.77 9.48 -5.86
C VAL A 37 15.97 10.10 -4.48
N GLN A 38 17.19 10.08 -3.94
CA GLN A 38 17.48 10.74 -2.65
C GLN A 38 17.37 12.27 -2.74
N ALA A 39 17.73 12.86 -3.87
CA ALA A 39 17.71 14.31 -4.07
C ALA A 39 16.31 14.86 -4.43
N GLU A 40 15.56 14.12 -5.25
CA GLU A 40 14.35 14.61 -5.94
C GLU A 40 13.10 13.77 -5.65
N GLY A 41 13.27 12.53 -5.19
CA GLY A 41 12.17 11.60 -4.99
C GLY A 41 11.31 11.96 -3.79
N ARG A 42 10.02 11.62 -3.89
CA ARG A 42 9.08 11.73 -2.78
C ARG A 42 8.59 10.35 -2.37
N LEU A 43 8.78 9.97 -1.10
CA LEU A 43 8.23 8.72 -0.59
C LEU A 43 6.70 8.77 -0.61
N HIS A 44 6.08 7.85 -1.35
CA HIS A 44 4.65 7.77 -1.52
C HIS A 44 3.96 7.37 -0.20
N PRO A 45 2.78 7.91 0.16
CA PRO A 45 2.06 7.50 1.35
C PRO A 45 1.79 5.99 1.44
N PRO A 46 1.64 5.42 2.65
CA PRO A 46 1.59 3.97 2.89
C PRO A 46 0.31 3.25 2.39
N ALA A 47 -0.51 3.92 1.58
CA ALA A 47 -1.76 3.40 1.04
C ALA A 47 -1.62 2.72 -0.33
N GLY A 48 -0.53 2.99 -1.06
CA GLY A 48 -0.23 2.36 -2.35
C GLY A 48 1.04 1.52 -2.31
N SER A 49 0.99 0.34 -2.91
CA SER A 49 2.16 -0.52 -3.12
C SER A 49 2.24 -0.93 -4.58
N ASP A 50 3.44 -0.83 -5.15
CA ASP A 50 3.68 -1.11 -6.57
C ASP A 50 4.32 -2.48 -6.81
N TYR A 51 4.70 -3.16 -5.74
CA TYR A 51 5.32 -4.47 -5.80
C TYR A 51 4.76 -5.36 -4.70
N PHE A 52 4.58 -6.64 -5.05
CA PHE A 52 4.04 -7.68 -4.21
C PHE A 52 4.93 -8.90 -4.39
N ILE A 53 5.64 -9.30 -3.35
CA ILE A 53 6.51 -10.48 -3.38
C ILE A 53 5.89 -11.52 -2.46
N PHE A 54 5.52 -12.65 -3.03
CA PHE A 54 4.88 -13.76 -2.33
C PHE A 54 5.23 -15.09 -3.03
N PRO A 55 5.14 -16.24 -2.33
CA PRO A 55 5.35 -17.54 -2.93
C PRO A 55 4.30 -17.86 -4.00
N ARG A 56 4.68 -18.59 -5.06
CA ARG A 56 3.78 -18.98 -6.16
C ARG A 56 2.49 -19.68 -5.69
N ALA A 57 2.55 -20.43 -4.60
CA ALA A 57 1.41 -21.16 -4.04
C ALA A 57 0.44 -20.27 -3.23
N ALA A 58 0.82 -19.02 -2.94
CA ALA A 58 -0.05 -18.07 -2.26
C ALA A 58 -0.98 -17.36 -3.25
N PHE A 59 -2.15 -16.93 -2.77
CA PHE A 59 -3.15 -16.17 -3.54
C PHE A 59 -3.65 -16.87 -4.82
N THR A 60 -3.75 -18.20 -4.82
CA THR A 60 -4.34 -18.97 -5.94
C THR A 60 -5.86 -18.77 -6.08
N GLU A 61 -6.50 -18.24 -5.02
CA GLU A 61 -7.92 -17.89 -5.00
C GLU A 61 -8.06 -16.40 -4.65
N MET A 62 -8.56 -15.62 -5.61
CA MET A 62 -8.84 -14.20 -5.45
C MET A 62 -10.21 -13.87 -6.05
N PRO A 63 -10.95 -12.89 -5.52
CA PRO A 63 -12.10 -12.33 -6.21
C PRO A 63 -11.72 -11.82 -7.61
N ASP A 64 -12.70 -11.77 -8.52
CA ASP A 64 -12.55 -11.30 -9.91
C ASP A 64 -12.34 -9.77 -9.98
N PHE A 65 -11.22 -9.31 -9.42
CA PHE A 65 -10.86 -7.90 -9.39
C PHE A 65 -10.50 -7.38 -10.78
N ALA A 66 -10.90 -6.14 -11.04
CA ALA A 66 -10.36 -5.39 -12.16
C ALA A 66 -8.89 -5.02 -11.87
N ILE A 67 -7.97 -5.53 -12.68
CA ILE A 67 -6.54 -5.21 -12.63
C ILE A 67 -6.31 -3.79 -13.19
N GLY A 68 -5.36 -3.06 -12.61
CA GLY A 68 -5.14 -1.64 -12.95
C GLY A 68 -6.16 -0.69 -12.33
N ARG A 69 -6.87 -1.15 -11.30
CA ARG A 69 -7.82 -0.37 -10.48
C ARG A 69 -7.49 -0.56 -9.02
N ALA A 70 -7.94 0.36 -8.17
CA ALA A 70 -7.62 0.30 -6.75
C ALA A 70 -8.39 -0.83 -6.05
N GLY A 71 -7.86 -1.33 -4.93
CA GLY A 71 -8.57 -2.16 -3.97
C GLY A 71 -8.18 -3.63 -3.97
N TRP A 72 -7.71 -4.20 -5.10
CA TRP A 72 -7.22 -5.59 -5.12
C TRP A 72 -5.91 -5.73 -4.33
N ASP A 73 -5.04 -4.73 -4.44
CA ASP A 73 -3.78 -4.60 -3.71
C ASP A 73 -4.01 -4.51 -2.20
N ASN A 74 -4.92 -3.62 -1.79
CA ASN A 74 -5.29 -3.46 -0.39
C ASN A 74 -5.94 -4.74 0.17
N TRP A 75 -6.75 -5.42 -0.64
CA TRP A 75 -7.36 -6.70 -0.26
C TRP A 75 -6.31 -7.79 -0.06
N MET A 76 -5.22 -7.85 -0.85
CA MET A 76 -4.17 -8.85 -0.63
C MET A 76 -3.52 -8.71 0.75
N ILE A 77 -3.30 -7.47 1.21
CA ILE A 77 -2.79 -7.19 2.56
C ILE A 77 -3.78 -7.70 3.61
N TYR A 78 -5.06 -7.40 3.46
CA TYR A 78 -6.12 -7.91 4.34
C TYR A 78 -6.17 -9.44 4.37
N ARG A 79 -6.16 -10.08 3.19
CA ARG A 79 -6.26 -11.53 3.05
C ARG A 79 -5.06 -12.22 3.70
N ALA A 80 -3.83 -11.76 3.47
CA ALA A 80 -2.66 -12.32 4.14
C ALA A 80 -2.72 -12.15 5.67
N ARG A 81 -3.16 -10.98 6.17
CA ARG A 81 -3.32 -10.76 7.62
C ARG A 81 -4.36 -11.67 8.25
N THR A 82 -5.48 -11.90 7.57
CA THR A 82 -6.55 -12.78 8.07
C THR A 82 -6.19 -14.25 8.01
N LEU A 83 -5.35 -14.66 7.06
CA LEU A 83 -4.76 -16.01 7.01
C LEU A 83 -3.59 -16.21 7.98
N GLY A 84 -3.25 -15.20 8.78
CA GLY A 84 -2.15 -15.27 9.76
C GLY A 84 -0.76 -15.23 9.14
N TRP A 85 -0.63 -14.89 7.85
CA TRP A 85 0.66 -14.82 7.19
C TRP A 85 1.45 -13.59 7.64
N PRO A 86 2.79 -13.67 7.70
CA PRO A 86 3.65 -12.51 7.78
C PRO A 86 3.37 -11.57 6.60
N VAL A 87 2.83 -10.40 6.93
CA VAL A 87 2.77 -9.26 6.01
C VAL A 87 3.90 -8.32 6.38
N VAL A 88 4.77 -8.06 5.44
CA VAL A 88 6.10 -7.50 5.66
C VAL A 88 6.23 -6.20 4.89
N ASP A 89 6.53 -5.13 5.62
CA ASP A 89 6.92 -3.85 5.04
C ASP A 89 8.39 -3.89 4.62
N GLY A 90 8.62 -3.91 3.31
CA GLY A 90 9.92 -3.91 2.67
C GLY A 90 10.53 -2.54 2.43
N THR A 91 9.80 -1.46 2.74
CA THR A 91 10.24 -0.06 2.52
C THR A 91 11.67 0.23 3.02
N PRO A 92 12.12 -0.27 4.19
CA PRO A 92 13.47 0.00 4.67
C PRO A 92 14.60 -0.63 3.84
N SER A 93 14.29 -1.67 3.06
CA SER A 93 15.30 -2.48 2.35
C SER A 93 15.18 -2.41 0.83
N ILE A 94 14.01 -2.05 0.31
CA ILE A 94 13.71 -2.08 -1.12
C ILE A 94 13.46 -0.66 -1.61
N LEU A 95 14.27 -0.25 -2.58
CA LEU A 95 14.06 0.99 -3.31
C LEU A 95 13.19 0.70 -4.54
N ALA A 96 11.88 0.85 -4.39
CA ALA A 96 10.94 0.86 -5.52
C ALA A 96 10.77 2.30 -6.01
N VAL A 97 10.92 2.53 -7.32
CA VAL A 97 10.77 3.85 -7.95
C VAL A 97 9.58 3.80 -8.89
N HIS A 98 8.65 4.73 -8.73
CA HIS A 98 7.52 4.94 -9.61
C HIS A 98 7.78 6.22 -10.40
N GLN A 99 7.92 6.07 -11.72
CA GLN A 99 7.95 7.22 -12.61
C GLN A 99 6.57 7.87 -12.60
N ASN A 100 6.50 9.13 -12.20
CA ASN A 100 5.28 9.91 -12.31
C ASN A 100 4.87 9.96 -13.79
N HIS A 101 3.63 9.61 -14.04
CA HIS A 101 3.03 9.68 -15.35
C HIS A 101 1.67 10.38 -15.23
N ASP A 102 1.23 10.98 -16.32
CA ASP A 102 -0.14 11.48 -16.38
C ASP A 102 -1.14 10.30 -16.43
N TYR A 103 -2.40 10.62 -16.21
CA TYR A 103 -3.51 9.68 -16.37
C TYR A 103 -4.30 9.99 -17.65
N SER A 104 -3.64 10.54 -18.67
CA SER A 104 -4.28 11.00 -19.91
C SER A 104 -5.08 9.91 -20.62
N HIS A 105 -4.67 8.65 -20.45
CA HIS A 105 -5.37 7.46 -20.96
C HIS A 105 -6.69 7.13 -20.24
N LEU A 106 -7.00 7.78 -19.11
CA LEU A 106 -8.23 7.61 -18.35
C LEU A 106 -9.22 8.76 -18.61
N PRO A 107 -10.54 8.54 -18.40
CA PRO A 107 -11.56 9.57 -18.60
C PRO A 107 -11.23 10.88 -17.88
N GLY A 108 -11.01 11.95 -18.65
CA GLY A 108 -10.71 13.28 -18.13
C GLY A 108 -9.33 13.43 -17.51
N GLY A 109 -8.38 12.52 -17.77
CA GLY A 109 -7.01 12.63 -17.26
C GLY A 109 -6.87 12.41 -15.75
N LYS A 110 -7.89 11.82 -15.11
CA LYS A 110 -7.95 11.69 -13.65
C LYS A 110 -7.44 10.32 -13.17
N PRO A 111 -6.81 10.25 -11.97
CA PRO A 111 -6.42 8.99 -11.37
C PRO A 111 -7.60 8.01 -11.22
N HIS A 112 -7.31 6.71 -11.32
CA HIS A 112 -8.30 5.64 -11.37
C HIS A 112 -9.02 5.34 -10.04
N TYR A 113 -8.69 6.04 -8.95
CA TYR A 113 -9.13 5.70 -7.59
C TYR A 113 -10.66 5.77 -7.38
N ASP A 114 -11.37 6.63 -8.13
CA ASP A 114 -12.81 6.86 -7.95
C ASP A 114 -13.69 6.29 -9.08
N LEU A 115 -13.10 5.49 -9.98
CA LEU A 115 -13.80 4.85 -11.09
C LEU A 115 -14.74 3.73 -10.62
N GLU A 116 -15.71 3.37 -11.46
CA GLU A 116 -16.72 2.36 -11.16
C GLU A 116 -16.09 1.01 -10.81
N GLU A 117 -15.02 0.64 -11.52
CA GLU A 117 -14.28 -0.60 -11.32
C GLU A 117 -13.55 -0.61 -9.97
N SER A 118 -13.00 0.53 -9.51
CA SER A 118 -12.41 0.64 -8.17
C SER A 118 -13.48 0.46 -7.09
N ARG A 119 -14.69 1.00 -7.30
CA ARG A 119 -15.82 0.78 -6.38
C ARG A 119 -16.30 -0.67 -6.41
N LEU A 120 -16.25 -1.33 -7.57
CA LEU A 120 -16.55 -2.75 -7.70
C LEU A 120 -15.52 -3.59 -6.94
N ASN A 121 -14.23 -3.30 -7.10
CA ASN A 121 -13.17 -3.96 -6.34
C ASN A 121 -13.40 -3.83 -4.83
N THR A 122 -13.71 -2.64 -4.32
CA THR A 122 -14.02 -2.47 -2.89
C THR A 122 -15.23 -3.33 -2.46
N ARG A 123 -16.27 -3.48 -3.31
CA ARG A 123 -17.41 -4.36 -3.00
C ARG A 123 -17.02 -5.84 -3.01
N LEU A 124 -16.29 -6.30 -4.03
CA LEU A 124 -15.79 -7.67 -4.15
C LEU A 124 -14.87 -8.05 -2.97
N ALA A 125 -14.09 -7.08 -2.50
CA ALA A 125 -13.24 -7.24 -1.34
C ALA A 125 -14.01 -7.37 -0.02
N GLY A 126 -15.32 -7.11 0.02
CA GLY A 126 -16.15 -7.12 1.22
C GLY A 126 -16.21 -5.77 1.96
N GLY A 127 -15.89 -4.67 1.27
CA GLY A 127 -16.05 -3.30 1.76
C GLY A 127 -14.76 -2.64 2.25
N GLU A 128 -14.89 -1.36 2.62
CA GLU A 128 -13.79 -0.47 3.05
C GLU A 128 -12.97 -1.01 4.24
N ARG A 129 -13.58 -1.85 5.08
CA ARG A 129 -12.90 -2.45 6.24
C ARG A 129 -11.81 -3.44 5.82
N HIS A 130 -11.86 -3.94 4.58
CA HIS A 130 -10.88 -4.87 4.02
C HIS A 130 -9.83 -4.16 3.14
N MET A 131 -9.89 -2.83 3.04
CA MET A 131 -8.90 -2.02 2.32
C MET A 131 -7.72 -1.73 3.24
N TYR A 132 -6.85 -2.74 3.44
CA TYR A 132 -5.68 -2.61 4.30
C TYR A 132 -4.54 -1.84 3.63
N THR A 133 -3.73 -1.17 4.43
CA THR A 133 -2.55 -0.41 3.99
C THR A 133 -1.29 -0.93 4.70
N LEU A 134 -0.12 -0.32 4.47
CA LEU A 134 1.11 -0.72 5.14
C LEU A 134 1.08 -0.55 6.67
N PHE A 135 0.12 0.21 7.21
CA PHE A 135 -0.09 0.28 8.65
C PHE A 135 -0.53 -1.05 9.26
N GLU A 136 -1.12 -1.94 8.45
CA GLU A 136 -1.56 -3.27 8.87
C GLU A 136 -0.47 -4.34 8.70
N THR A 137 0.71 -4.01 8.16
CA THR A 137 1.85 -4.93 8.08
C THR A 137 2.27 -5.39 9.49
N SER A 138 2.55 -6.68 9.62
CA SER A 138 2.94 -7.31 10.89
C SER A 138 4.44 -7.22 11.18
N HIS A 139 5.25 -7.12 10.13
CA HIS A 139 6.70 -7.16 10.21
C HIS A 139 7.31 -6.09 9.30
N MET A 140 8.59 -5.78 9.52
CA MET A 140 9.42 -4.99 8.63
C MET A 140 10.62 -5.83 8.21
N PHE A 141 11.05 -5.70 6.96
CA PHE A 141 12.29 -6.28 6.49
C PHE A 141 13.40 -5.24 6.50
N ARG A 142 14.43 -5.48 7.32
CA ARG A 142 15.57 -4.58 7.49
C ARG A 142 16.83 -5.41 7.75
N ASP A 143 17.95 -5.01 7.14
CA ASP A 143 19.27 -5.64 7.37
C ASP A 143 19.25 -7.17 7.16
N GLY A 144 18.49 -7.63 6.15
CA GLY A 144 18.37 -9.05 5.80
C GLY A 144 17.46 -9.88 6.71
N ARG A 145 16.81 -9.25 7.71
CA ARG A 145 16.02 -9.93 8.74
C ARG A 145 14.61 -9.37 8.86
N LEU A 146 13.71 -10.22 9.38
CA LEU A 146 12.37 -9.84 9.77
C LEU A 146 12.36 -9.30 11.20
N HIS A 147 11.74 -8.15 11.37
CA HIS A 147 11.50 -7.52 12.66
C HIS A 147 9.99 -7.31 12.86
N PRO A 148 9.45 -7.40 14.09
CA PRO A 148 8.08 -6.98 14.34
C PRO A 148 7.86 -5.53 13.92
N ALA A 149 6.70 -5.24 13.34
CA ALA A 149 6.37 -3.87 12.98
C ALA A 149 6.21 -2.99 14.23
N PRO A 150 6.72 -1.74 14.23
CA PRO A 150 6.71 -0.87 15.40
C PRO A 150 5.29 -0.43 15.75
N LEU A 151 5.04 -0.24 17.05
CA LEU A 151 3.80 0.36 17.54
C LEU A 151 3.90 1.88 17.47
N THR A 152 3.44 2.46 16.36
CA THR A 152 3.42 3.91 16.16
C THR A 152 2.02 4.48 16.33
N LEU A 153 1.91 5.75 16.73
CA LEU A 153 0.61 6.41 16.85
C LEU A 153 -0.22 6.38 15.55
N PRO A 154 0.34 6.60 14.34
CA PRO A 154 -0.40 6.41 13.09
C PRO A 154 -1.00 5.01 12.92
N ARG A 155 -0.27 3.95 13.30
CA ARG A 155 -0.78 2.56 13.27
C ARG A 155 -1.89 2.33 14.30
N LEU A 156 -1.76 2.91 15.50
CA LEU A 156 -2.81 2.84 16.53
C LEU A 156 -4.08 3.57 16.09
N LEU A 157 -3.96 4.78 15.54
CA LEU A 157 -5.08 5.54 14.99
C LEU A 157 -5.74 4.77 13.84
N ARG A 158 -4.94 4.16 12.97
CA ARG A 158 -5.46 3.34 11.88
C ARG A 158 -6.22 2.11 12.40
N ARG A 159 -5.73 1.44 13.44
CA ARG A 159 -6.46 0.34 14.09
C ARG A 159 -7.80 0.82 14.66
N LEU A 160 -7.84 2.01 15.26
CA LEU A 160 -9.08 2.63 15.71
C LEU A 160 -10.02 2.95 14.54
N GLU A 161 -9.51 3.42 13.39
CA GLU A 161 -10.33 3.62 12.18
C GLU A 161 -11.01 2.31 11.74
N LEU A 162 -10.27 1.20 11.70
CA LEU A 162 -10.81 -0.10 11.31
C LEU A 162 -11.89 -0.60 12.29
N MET A 163 -11.75 -0.31 13.59
CA MET A 163 -12.79 -0.60 14.59
C MET A 163 -14.04 0.28 14.40
N LEU A 164 -13.85 1.52 13.94
CA LEU A 164 -14.94 2.47 13.69
C LEU A 164 -15.63 2.27 12.33
N LEU A 165 -15.07 1.48 11.42
CA LEU A 165 -15.75 1.07 10.19
C LEU A 165 -16.78 -0.05 10.48
N THR A 166 -17.91 0.00 9.79
CA THR A 166 -18.90 -1.08 9.77
C THR A 166 -18.72 -1.93 8.51
N GLU A 167 -19.15 -3.19 8.56
CA GLU A 167 -19.05 -4.11 7.42
C GLU A 167 -19.91 -3.64 6.23
N ASP A 168 -21.04 -3.01 6.49
CA ASP A 168 -21.91 -2.42 5.48
C ASP A 168 -21.44 -1.04 4.97
N GLY A 169 -20.33 -0.51 5.52
CA GLY A 169 -19.77 0.81 5.21
C GLY A 169 -20.62 2.01 5.66
N LYS A 170 -21.81 1.79 6.25
CA LYS A 170 -22.75 2.84 6.64
C LYS A 170 -22.45 3.36 8.05
N VAL A 171 -21.35 4.09 8.19
CA VAL A 171 -21.00 4.75 9.46
C VAL A 171 -21.79 6.06 9.63
N GLN A 172 -22.63 6.16 10.67
CA GLN A 172 -23.48 7.33 10.94
C GLN A 172 -23.23 7.97 12.32
N GLY A 173 -23.82 9.16 12.54
CA GLY A 173 -23.81 9.86 13.84
C GLY A 173 -22.43 10.17 14.42
N LEU A 174 -22.30 10.00 15.74
CA LEU A 174 -21.06 10.26 16.49
C LEU A 174 -19.89 9.39 15.99
N ARG A 175 -20.15 8.14 15.60
CA ARG A 175 -19.13 7.23 15.06
C ARG A 175 -18.50 7.78 13.78
N ARG A 176 -19.32 8.37 12.90
CA ARG A 176 -18.85 9.02 11.67
C ARG A 176 -17.98 10.25 11.98
N HIS A 177 -18.41 11.06 12.95
CA HIS A 177 -17.65 12.24 13.38
C HIS A 177 -16.28 11.82 13.95
N LEU A 178 -16.26 10.81 14.83
CA LEU A 178 -15.04 10.28 15.41
C LEU A 178 -14.12 9.70 14.33
N LEU A 179 -14.62 8.85 13.44
CA LEU A 179 -13.86 8.29 12.32
C LEU A 179 -13.20 9.40 11.48
N ARG A 180 -13.92 10.48 11.17
CA ARG A 180 -13.37 11.63 10.43
C ARG A 180 -12.26 12.33 11.21
N ARG A 181 -12.40 12.52 12.52
CA ARG A 181 -11.35 13.13 13.35
C ARG A 181 -10.10 12.27 13.42
N VAL A 182 -10.26 10.96 13.64
CA VAL A 182 -9.15 10.00 13.67
C VAL A 182 -8.40 9.99 12.33
N ARG A 183 -9.13 9.91 11.20
CA ARG A 183 -8.55 9.99 9.85
C ARG A 183 -7.77 11.28 9.62
N ARG A 184 -8.32 12.43 10.02
CA ARG A 184 -7.64 13.73 9.89
C ARG A 184 -6.37 13.80 10.72
N LEU A 185 -6.42 13.31 11.97
CA LEU A 185 -5.26 13.28 12.84
C LEU A 185 -4.16 12.41 12.25
N ARG A 186 -4.51 11.19 11.80
CA ARG A 186 -3.53 10.28 11.18
C ARG A 186 -2.90 10.90 9.93
N ARG A 187 -3.70 11.44 9.00
CA ARG A 187 -3.19 12.06 7.77
C ARG A 187 -2.21 13.20 8.04
N ARG A 188 -2.48 14.06 9.02
CA ARG A 188 -1.56 15.13 9.43
C ARG A 188 -0.19 14.61 9.89
N MET A 189 -0.12 13.38 10.38
CA MET A 189 1.12 12.76 10.84
C MET A 189 1.84 11.98 9.73
N THR A 190 1.19 11.71 8.61
CA THR A 190 1.69 10.79 7.56
C THR A 190 1.89 11.47 6.21
N ASP A 191 1.25 12.62 6.00
CA ASP A 191 1.27 13.36 4.74
C ASP A 191 2.18 14.62 4.84
N GLY A 192 3.04 14.68 5.86
CA GLY A 192 3.98 15.76 6.13
C GLY A 192 5.39 15.46 5.62
#